data_AF-A0A222P453-F1
#
_entry.id   AF-A0A222P453-F1
#
_cell.length_a   1.000
_cell.length_b   1.000
_cell.length_c   1.000
_cell.angle_alpha   90.00
_cell.angle_beta   90.00
_cell.angle_gamma   90.00
#
_symmetry.space_group_name_H-M   'P 1'
#
loop_
_entity.id
_entity.type
_entity.pdbx_description
1 polymer ?
#
loop_
_entity_poly.entity_id
_entity_poly.type
_entity_poly.pdbx_seq_one_letter_code
_entity_poly.pdbx_strand_id
1 'polypeptide(L)'
;MLEFYLNQQTLQDTLLLLIEQSLQGQEKEREKNQLLVLLHNQKERLNFLIDAEKNRIEVNLYELLKDYSNAYSEQQKILEELLGTLAKLWLPPLNVPGMALNELTPPSATVFSPPLEPLFPEMTSYPGTFFSFAPVLIEQPQNLQEKKQKEKSSFRVIRSSCKKTQQPSPEENQKLYEALKAKKMTGTFTLEDEREFQRLTRLISAKEYRERKKRKLLILKNQHKALEAENKELALECIQLQTENRVLQEELDADRIMLESIASEIIRKISTGQNISQTELLMYQKIQEVLDNLNNKTAFEQPPSFLF
;
A
#
# COMPACT_ATOMS: atom_id res chain seq x y z
N MET A 1 6.78 -17.71 -0.22
CA MET A 1 6.27 -16.37 0.12
C MET A 1 5.99 -15.55 -1.14
N LEU A 2 7.00 -15.22 -1.95
CA LEU A 2 6.80 -14.45 -3.18
C LEU A 2 5.77 -15.06 -4.16
N GLU A 3 5.86 -16.36 -4.44
CA GLU A 3 4.90 -17.08 -5.31
C GLU A 3 3.47 -17.02 -4.76
N PHE A 4 3.30 -17.08 -3.45
CA PHE A 4 2.01 -16.91 -2.80
C PHE A 4 1.45 -15.50 -3.04
N TYR A 5 2.26 -14.44 -2.89
CA TYR A 5 1.81 -13.07 -3.14
C TYR A 5 1.44 -12.84 -4.61
N LEU A 6 2.21 -13.39 -5.54
CA LEU A 6 1.90 -13.30 -6.98
C LEU A 6 0.60 -14.04 -7.33
N ASN A 7 0.37 -15.23 -6.75
CA ASN A 7 -0.89 -15.96 -6.92
C ASN A 7 -2.09 -15.24 -6.28
N GLN A 8 -1.89 -14.55 -5.16
CA GLN A 8 -2.94 -13.73 -4.57
C GLN A 8 -3.23 -12.49 -5.43
N GLN A 9 -2.22 -11.91 -6.06
CA GLN A 9 -2.39 -10.77 -6.96
C GLN A 9 -3.26 -11.14 -8.17
N THR A 10 -2.96 -12.25 -8.84
CA THR A 10 -3.77 -12.72 -9.98
C THR A 10 -5.21 -13.01 -9.56
N LEU A 11 -5.42 -13.57 -8.37
CA LEU A 11 -6.75 -13.85 -7.83
C LEU A 11 -7.54 -12.56 -7.57
N GLN A 12 -6.90 -11.53 -7.00
CA GLN A 12 -7.52 -10.22 -6.79
C GLN A 12 -7.82 -9.50 -8.13
N ASP A 13 -6.97 -9.66 -9.14
CA ASP A 13 -7.19 -9.13 -10.50
C ASP A 13 -8.41 -9.77 -11.16
N THR A 14 -8.54 -11.10 -11.06
CA THR A 14 -9.71 -11.82 -11.58
C THR A 14 -11.00 -11.42 -10.86
N LEU A 15 -10.93 -11.17 -9.56
CA LEU A 15 -12.09 -10.73 -8.78
C LEU A 15 -12.54 -9.33 -9.18
N LEU A 16 -11.60 -8.42 -9.42
CA LEU A 16 -11.88 -7.05 -9.88
C LEU A 16 -12.64 -7.08 -11.22
N LEU A 17 -12.11 -7.82 -12.21
CA LEU A 17 -12.73 -7.98 -13.52
C LEU A 17 -14.15 -8.57 -13.41
N LEU A 18 -14.32 -9.58 -12.55
CA LEU A 18 -15.62 -10.19 -12.34
C LEU A 18 -16.62 -9.20 -11.75
N ILE A 19 -16.23 -8.41 -10.75
CA ILE A 19 -17.13 -7.45 -10.09
C ILE A 19 -17.50 -6.30 -11.03
N GLU A 20 -16.56 -5.84 -11.84
CA GLU A 20 -16.80 -4.80 -12.85
C GLU A 20 -17.79 -5.27 -13.91
N GLN A 21 -17.66 -6.53 -14.38
CA GLN A 21 -18.46 -7.07 -15.49
C GLN A 21 -19.81 -7.68 -15.06
N SER A 22 -19.91 -8.31 -13.89
CA SER A 22 -21.04 -9.19 -13.54
C SER A 22 -22.08 -8.59 -12.59
N LEU A 23 -21.76 -7.53 -11.84
CA LEU A 23 -22.66 -6.93 -10.85
C LEU A 23 -23.28 -5.63 -11.38
N GLN A 24 -24.03 -5.71 -12.48
CA GLN A 24 -24.88 -4.60 -12.96
C GLN A 24 -26.28 -4.71 -12.35
N GLY A 25 -26.51 -4.02 -11.23
CA GLY A 25 -27.82 -3.93 -10.58
C GLY A 25 -27.80 -2.95 -9.40
N GLN A 26 -28.86 -2.13 -9.27
CA GLN A 26 -28.93 -1.05 -8.27
C GLN A 26 -29.06 -1.54 -6.82
N GLU A 27 -29.48 -2.78 -6.57
CA GLU A 27 -29.83 -3.23 -5.21
C GLU A 27 -28.62 -3.44 -4.27
N LYS A 28 -27.39 -3.56 -4.78
CA LYS A 28 -26.17 -3.78 -3.98
C LYS A 28 -24.96 -2.96 -4.41
N GLU A 29 -25.21 -1.77 -4.94
CA GLU A 29 -24.18 -0.87 -5.48
C GLU A 29 -23.21 -0.38 -4.39
N ARG A 30 -23.68 -0.26 -3.14
CA ARG A 30 -22.86 0.16 -2.00
C ARG A 30 -21.82 -0.91 -1.64
N GLU A 31 -22.27 -2.15 -1.50
CA GLU A 31 -21.44 -3.31 -1.17
C GLU A 31 -20.43 -3.57 -2.31
N LYS A 32 -20.86 -3.42 -3.56
CA LYS A 32 -19.98 -3.46 -4.74
C LYS A 32 -18.88 -2.39 -4.66
N ASN A 33 -19.23 -1.14 -4.41
CA ASN A 33 -18.26 -0.05 -4.31
C ASN A 33 -17.30 -0.24 -3.12
N GLN A 34 -17.80 -0.73 -1.99
CA GLN A 34 -16.98 -1.06 -0.83
C GLN A 34 -16.00 -2.20 -1.14
N LEU A 35 -16.44 -3.23 -1.87
CA LEU A 35 -15.60 -4.33 -2.30
C LEU A 35 -14.52 -3.89 -3.29
N LEU A 36 -14.84 -3.00 -4.24
CA LEU A 36 -13.87 -2.42 -5.17
C LEU A 36 -12.78 -1.63 -4.43
N VAL A 37 -13.16 -0.79 -3.46
CA VAL A 37 -12.19 -0.04 -2.64
C VAL A 37 -11.28 -1.00 -1.87
N LEU A 38 -11.84 -2.07 -1.27
CA LEU A 38 -11.05 -3.07 -0.57
C LEU A 38 -10.10 -3.80 -1.52
N LEU A 39 -10.52 -4.15 -2.74
CA LEU A 39 -9.70 -4.80 -3.77
C LEU A 39 -8.51 -3.94 -4.20
N HIS A 40 -8.74 -2.66 -4.48
CA HIS A 40 -7.66 -1.74 -4.83
C HIS A 40 -6.64 -1.62 -3.69
N ASN A 41 -7.10 -1.38 -2.46
CA ASN A 41 -6.22 -1.31 -1.29
C ASN A 41 -5.45 -2.62 -1.04
N GLN A 42 -6.08 -3.77 -1.30
CA GLN A 42 -5.46 -5.08 -1.14
C GLN A 42 -4.37 -5.33 -2.19
N LYS A 43 -4.59 -4.89 -3.43
CA LYS A 43 -3.58 -4.94 -4.51
C LYS A 43 -2.37 -4.06 -4.20
N GLU A 44 -2.58 -2.84 -3.70
CA GLU A 44 -1.47 -1.97 -3.28
C GLU A 44 -0.63 -2.61 -2.17
N ARG A 45 -1.28 -3.21 -1.18
CA ARG A 45 -0.59 -3.94 -0.10
C ARG A 45 0.19 -5.15 -0.63
N LEU A 46 -0.38 -5.90 -1.56
CA LEU A 46 0.32 -7.02 -2.22
C LEU A 46 1.53 -6.54 -3.02
N ASN A 47 1.41 -5.46 -3.79
CA ASN A 47 2.54 -4.86 -4.50
C ASN A 47 3.66 -4.48 -3.53
N PHE A 48 3.31 -3.87 -2.40
CA PHE A 48 4.29 -3.52 -1.38
C PHE A 48 4.96 -4.75 -0.75
N LEU A 49 4.20 -5.84 -0.49
CA LEU A 49 4.76 -7.12 -0.01
C LEU A 49 5.69 -7.75 -1.05
N ILE A 50 5.30 -7.74 -2.32
CA ILE A 50 6.09 -8.26 -3.44
C ILE A 50 7.39 -7.46 -3.57
N ASP A 51 7.33 -6.15 -3.49
CA ASP A 51 8.50 -5.27 -3.58
C ASP A 51 9.41 -5.40 -2.37
N ALA A 52 8.85 -5.52 -1.16
CA ALA A 52 9.61 -5.79 0.04
C ALA A 52 10.37 -7.13 -0.05
N GLU A 53 9.71 -8.18 -0.58
CA GLU A 53 10.29 -9.50 -0.75
C GLU A 53 11.34 -9.54 -1.88
N LYS A 54 11.09 -8.86 -3.01
CA LYS A 54 12.02 -8.78 -4.15
C LYS A 54 13.26 -7.94 -3.84
N ASN A 55 13.07 -6.78 -3.21
CA ASN A 55 14.10 -5.78 -3.00
C ASN A 55 14.71 -5.82 -1.59
N ARG A 56 14.27 -6.76 -0.73
CA ARG A 56 14.71 -6.93 0.67
C ARG A 56 14.61 -5.64 1.48
N ILE A 57 13.50 -4.92 1.31
CA ILE A 57 13.24 -3.68 2.06
C ILE A 57 12.93 -4.05 3.51
N GLU A 58 13.55 -3.38 4.47
CA GLU A 58 13.23 -3.55 5.90
C GLU A 58 11.84 -2.96 6.19
N VAL A 59 10.83 -3.85 6.23
CA VAL A 59 9.44 -3.52 6.52
C VAL A 59 8.97 -4.35 7.71
N ASN A 60 8.07 -3.79 8.51
CA ASN A 60 7.32 -4.56 9.51
C ASN A 60 6.35 -5.54 8.83
N LEU A 61 6.87 -6.66 8.33
CA LEU A 61 6.14 -7.70 7.60
C LEU A 61 4.94 -8.25 8.39
N TYR A 62 5.05 -8.34 9.71
CA TYR A 62 4.01 -8.88 10.57
C TYR A 62 2.74 -8.01 10.58
N GLU A 63 2.90 -6.70 10.73
CA GLU A 63 1.78 -5.76 10.74
C GLU A 63 1.10 -5.70 9.36
N LEU A 64 1.91 -5.70 8.30
CA LEU A 64 1.41 -5.64 6.93
C LEU A 64 0.65 -6.92 6.52
N LEU A 65 1.12 -8.10 6.97
CA LEU A 65 0.43 -9.37 6.78
C LEU A 65 -0.88 -9.43 7.57
N LYS A 66 -0.90 -8.89 8.80
CA LYS A 66 -2.11 -8.80 9.62
C LYS A 66 -3.17 -7.91 8.95
N ASP A 67 -2.77 -6.75 8.44
CA ASP A 67 -3.67 -5.84 7.73
C ASP A 67 -4.17 -6.43 6.41
N TYR A 68 -3.33 -7.18 5.70
CA TYR A 68 -3.74 -7.94 4.53
C TYR A 68 -4.76 -9.02 4.89
N SER A 69 -4.52 -9.82 5.94
CA SER A 69 -5.45 -10.85 6.40
C SER A 69 -6.81 -10.28 6.83
N ASN A 70 -6.81 -9.15 7.53
CA ASN A 70 -8.03 -8.49 7.96
C ASN A 70 -8.85 -8.01 6.76
N ALA A 71 -8.22 -7.32 5.81
CA ALA A 71 -8.90 -6.87 4.60
C ALA A 71 -9.40 -8.04 3.74
N TYR A 72 -8.64 -9.14 3.66
CA TYR A 72 -9.08 -10.35 2.96
C TYR A 72 -10.35 -10.93 3.57
N SER A 73 -10.43 -10.95 4.90
CA SER A 73 -11.61 -11.43 5.63
C SER A 73 -12.82 -10.53 5.42
N GLU A 74 -12.61 -9.21 5.32
CA GLU A 74 -13.67 -8.26 5.00
C GLU A 74 -14.17 -8.39 3.56
N GLN A 75 -13.25 -8.57 2.60
CA GLN A 75 -13.60 -8.88 1.20
C GLN A 75 -14.44 -10.14 1.12
N GLN A 76 -14.06 -11.21 1.83
CA GLN A 76 -14.79 -12.47 1.83
C GLN A 76 -16.22 -12.29 2.36
N LYS A 77 -16.41 -11.53 3.44
CA LYS A 77 -17.75 -11.25 3.99
C LYS A 77 -18.64 -10.52 2.99
N ILE A 78 -18.13 -9.46 2.38
CA ILE A 78 -18.90 -8.67 1.41
C ILE A 78 -19.19 -9.49 0.15
N LEU A 79 -18.23 -10.31 -0.29
CA LEU A 79 -18.42 -11.20 -1.42
C LEU A 79 -19.46 -12.29 -1.13
N GLU A 80 -19.49 -12.83 0.10
CA GLU A 80 -20.53 -13.76 0.56
C GLU A 80 -21.92 -13.10 0.58
N GLU A 81 -22.02 -11.81 0.95
CA GLU A 81 -23.27 -11.05 0.89
C GLU A 81 -23.74 -10.78 -0.56
N LEU A 82 -22.81 -10.64 -1.51
CA LEU A 82 -23.10 -10.38 -2.92
C LEU A 82 -23.44 -11.66 -3.70
N LEU A 83 -22.63 -12.72 -3.55
CA LEU A 83 -22.62 -13.92 -4.38
C LEU A 83 -23.03 -15.20 -3.62
N GLY A 84 -23.28 -15.11 -2.30
CA GLY A 84 -23.65 -16.25 -1.48
C GLY A 84 -22.57 -17.32 -1.45
N THR A 85 -22.96 -18.58 -1.66
CA THR A 85 -22.05 -19.73 -1.63
C THR A 85 -20.99 -19.71 -2.75
N LEU A 86 -21.20 -18.94 -3.81
CA LEU A 86 -20.23 -18.80 -4.91
C LEU A 86 -19.01 -17.97 -4.49
N ALA A 87 -19.08 -17.18 -3.42
CA ALA A 87 -17.96 -16.39 -2.93
C ALA A 87 -16.71 -17.23 -2.63
N LYS A 88 -16.87 -18.45 -2.11
CA LYS A 88 -15.77 -19.36 -1.77
C LYS A 88 -15.00 -19.89 -2.99
N LEU A 89 -15.62 -19.87 -4.18
CA LEU A 89 -14.96 -20.24 -5.43
C LEU A 89 -13.97 -19.16 -5.87
N TRP A 90 -14.35 -17.90 -5.65
CA TRP A 90 -13.63 -16.73 -6.12
C TRP A 90 -12.64 -16.16 -5.10
N LEU A 91 -12.88 -16.39 -3.81
CA LEU A 91 -12.01 -15.95 -2.72
C LEU A 91 -11.92 -17.07 -1.66
N PRO A 92 -11.04 -18.07 -1.88
CA PRO A 92 -10.91 -19.21 -1.00
C PRO A 92 -10.28 -18.82 0.35
N PRO A 93 -10.40 -19.63 1.41
CA PRO A 93 -9.82 -19.31 2.72
C PRO A 93 -8.32 -19.03 2.64
N LEU A 94 -7.89 -17.96 3.30
CA LEU A 94 -6.50 -17.50 3.25
C LEU A 94 -5.58 -18.46 4.02
N ASN A 95 -4.65 -19.11 3.32
CA ASN A 95 -3.59 -19.92 3.91
C ASN A 95 -2.26 -19.18 3.78
N VAL A 96 -1.97 -18.26 4.70
CA VAL A 96 -0.70 -17.53 4.71
C VAL A 96 0.45 -18.49 5.06
N PRO A 97 1.50 -18.59 4.25
CA PRO A 97 2.61 -19.48 4.56
C PRO A 97 3.36 -18.96 5.80
N GLY A 98 3.56 -19.83 6.80
CA GLY A 98 4.39 -19.53 7.98
C GLY A 98 3.68 -18.90 9.18
N MET A 99 2.36 -18.71 9.16
CA MET A 99 1.58 -18.36 10.36
C MET A 99 0.67 -19.52 10.75
N ALA A 100 0.71 -19.92 12.03
CA ALA A 100 -0.29 -20.83 12.57
C ALA A 100 -1.66 -20.11 12.55
N LEU A 101 -2.65 -20.70 11.87
CA LEU A 101 -4.01 -20.17 11.65
C LEU A 101 -4.76 -19.73 12.93
N ASN A 102 -4.27 -20.06 14.12
CA ASN A 102 -4.91 -19.79 15.40
C ASN A 102 -4.69 -18.36 15.95
N GLU A 103 -3.86 -17.52 15.33
CA GLU A 103 -3.58 -16.16 15.83
C GLU A 103 -4.38 -15.04 15.12
N LEU A 104 -5.20 -15.36 14.12
CA LEU A 104 -5.80 -14.36 13.23
C LEU A 104 -7.33 -14.34 13.18
N THR A 105 -8.05 -15.08 14.04
CA THR A 105 -9.51 -14.96 14.12
C THR A 105 -9.89 -13.61 14.75
N PRO A 106 -10.61 -12.71 14.06
CA PRO A 106 -11.25 -11.58 14.71
C PRO A 106 -12.37 -12.09 15.63
N PRO A 107 -12.68 -11.40 16.74
CA PRO A 107 -13.80 -11.78 17.61
C PRO A 107 -15.09 -11.72 16.79
N SER A 108 -15.72 -12.88 16.56
CA SER A 108 -17.01 -12.97 15.90
C SER A 108 -18.06 -12.27 16.77
N ALA A 109 -18.64 -11.18 16.28
CA ALA A 109 -19.84 -10.60 16.83
C ALA A 109 -21.01 -10.92 15.91
N THR A 110 -21.78 -11.95 16.27
CA THR A 110 -23.22 -11.99 15.99
C THR A 110 -23.92 -12.84 17.04
N VAL A 111 -24.78 -12.17 17.81
CA VAL A 111 -26.15 -12.57 18.17
C VAL A 111 -26.32 -13.87 18.98
N PHE A 112 -26.60 -13.66 20.28
CA PHE A 112 -27.54 -14.40 21.15
C PHE A 112 -27.72 -15.92 20.97
N SER A 113 -27.24 -16.71 21.95
CA SER A 113 -28.05 -17.45 22.95
C SER A 113 -27.18 -18.49 23.72
N PRO A 114 -27.69 -19.17 24.77
CA PRO A 114 -27.44 -18.95 26.20
C PRO A 114 -26.35 -19.89 26.82
N PRO A 115 -25.99 -19.73 28.11
CA PRO A 115 -24.77 -20.32 28.65
C PRO A 115 -24.97 -21.80 29.00
N LEU A 116 -23.99 -22.63 28.68
CA LEU A 116 -23.82 -23.97 29.24
C LEU A 116 -22.51 -24.01 30.03
N GLU A 117 -22.64 -24.51 31.26
CA GLU A 117 -21.68 -24.52 32.35
C GLU A 117 -20.32 -25.17 32.00
N PRO A 118 -19.22 -24.80 32.67
CA PRO A 118 -17.94 -25.47 32.51
C PRO A 118 -17.85 -26.70 33.43
N LEU A 119 -17.77 -27.89 32.84
CA LEU A 119 -17.20 -29.08 33.49
C LEU A 119 -15.69 -29.10 33.23
N PHE A 120 -14.89 -28.76 34.25
CA PHE A 120 -13.55 -29.35 34.42
C PHE A 120 -13.72 -30.85 34.76
N PRO A 121 -12.74 -31.76 34.54
CA PRO A 121 -11.28 -31.62 34.74
C PRO A 121 -10.47 -32.34 33.61
N GLU A 122 -9.14 -32.48 33.53
CA GLU A 122 -8.10 -32.82 34.50
C GLU A 122 -6.71 -32.39 34.04
N MET A 123 -5.88 -32.09 35.04
CA MET A 123 -4.42 -32.12 34.99
C MET A 123 -3.92 -33.57 34.88
N THR A 124 -2.91 -33.81 34.04
CA THR A 124 -1.87 -34.80 34.34
C THR A 124 -0.50 -34.22 34.10
N SER A 125 0.36 -34.41 35.08
CA SER A 125 1.64 -33.77 35.33
C SER A 125 2.85 -34.66 34.98
N TYR A 126 3.87 -34.03 34.36
CA TYR A 126 5.34 -34.20 34.52
C TYR A 126 6.02 -35.56 34.20
N PRO A 127 7.38 -35.66 34.10
CA PRO A 127 8.43 -34.61 34.09
C PRO A 127 9.48 -34.74 32.94
N GLY A 128 10.11 -33.62 32.57
CA GLY A 128 11.28 -33.59 31.68
C GLY A 128 11.93 -32.22 31.61
N THR A 129 12.28 -31.67 32.77
CA THR A 129 12.86 -30.32 32.95
C THR A 129 14.37 -30.30 32.76
N PHE A 130 14.87 -29.39 31.90
CA PHE A 130 16.09 -28.62 32.17
C PHE A 130 15.88 -27.18 31.67
N PHE A 131 16.07 -26.21 32.58
CA PHE A 131 15.77 -24.78 32.54
C PHE A 131 14.33 -24.36 32.92
N SER A 132 14.11 -24.31 34.23
CA SER A 132 13.05 -23.52 34.88
C SER A 132 13.66 -22.30 35.57
N PHE A 133 13.18 -21.10 35.22
CA PHE A 133 13.04 -20.00 36.18
C PHE A 133 11.54 -19.71 36.32
N ALA A 134 11.05 -19.77 37.56
CA ALA A 134 9.64 -19.74 37.91
C ALA A 134 9.00 -18.34 37.75
N PRO A 135 7.70 -18.28 37.42
CA PRO A 135 6.88 -17.08 37.52
C PRO A 135 6.32 -16.94 38.94
N VAL A 136 6.38 -15.74 39.51
CA VAL A 136 5.61 -15.39 40.71
C VAL A 136 4.36 -14.65 40.25
N LEU A 137 3.21 -15.30 40.40
CA LEU A 137 1.87 -14.72 40.35
C LEU A 137 1.24 -14.96 41.72
N ILE A 138 0.56 -13.93 42.24
CA ILE A 138 -0.52 -13.86 43.24
C ILE A 138 -0.54 -12.35 43.58
N GLU A 139 -1.59 -11.56 43.37
CA GLU A 139 -2.99 -11.79 43.73
C GLU A 139 -3.91 -10.80 42.96
N GLN A 140 -5.10 -11.26 42.58
CA GLN A 140 -6.23 -10.43 42.15
C GLN A 140 -6.77 -9.61 43.35
N PRO A 141 -7.48 -8.49 43.08
CA PRO A 141 -8.93 -8.60 43.23
C PRO A 141 -9.73 -7.92 42.10
N GLN A 142 -10.88 -8.52 41.81
CA GLN A 142 -11.96 -7.99 40.99
C GLN A 142 -12.77 -6.90 41.72
N ASN A 143 -13.46 -6.11 40.88
CA ASN A 143 -14.62 -5.26 41.13
C ASN A 143 -14.40 -3.90 41.82
N LEU A 144 -14.60 -2.84 41.04
CA LEU A 144 -15.77 -1.97 41.16
C LEU A 144 -15.88 -1.08 39.92
N GLN A 145 -17.07 -1.06 39.33
CA GLN A 145 -17.50 -0.01 38.43
C GLN A 145 -17.35 1.35 39.13
N GLU A 146 -16.94 2.40 38.41
CA GLU A 146 -17.75 3.61 38.22
C GLU A 146 -16.94 4.76 37.60
N LYS A 147 -17.56 5.34 36.58
CA LYS A 147 -17.60 6.76 36.20
C LYS A 147 -16.54 7.72 36.79
N LYS A 148 -15.89 8.42 35.86
CA LYS A 148 -15.55 9.86 35.89
C LYS A 148 -14.93 10.40 37.19
N GLN A 149 -13.67 10.84 37.11
CA GLN A 149 -13.33 12.26 37.22
C GLN A 149 -11.84 12.50 36.96
N LYS A 150 -11.56 13.67 36.38
CA LYS A 150 -10.24 14.24 36.18
C LYS A 150 -9.54 14.37 37.53
N GLU A 151 -8.36 13.80 37.68
CA GLU A 151 -7.35 14.35 38.58
C GLU A 151 -6.00 14.45 37.87
N LYS A 152 -5.50 15.68 37.87
CA LYS A 152 -4.16 16.06 37.45
C LYS A 152 -3.18 15.46 38.45
N SER A 153 -2.65 14.26 38.21
CA SER A 153 -1.50 13.78 38.98
C SER A 153 -0.21 14.12 38.25
N SER A 154 0.55 15.00 38.89
CA SER A 154 1.85 15.45 38.44
C SER A 154 2.82 14.28 38.38
N PHE A 155 3.23 13.89 37.17
CA PHE A 155 4.52 13.22 37.02
C PHE A 155 5.60 14.21 37.46
N ARG A 156 6.00 14.14 38.74
CA ARG A 156 7.28 14.68 39.19
C ARG A 156 8.36 13.84 38.53
N VAL A 157 8.72 14.23 37.30
CA VAL A 157 10.05 14.00 36.78
C VAL A 157 11.00 14.56 37.84
N ILE A 158 11.75 13.70 38.52
CA ILE A 158 12.89 14.11 39.32
C ILE A 158 13.89 14.71 38.33
N ARG A 159 13.70 16.00 38.04
CA ARG A 159 14.68 16.83 37.37
C ARG A 159 15.78 17.01 38.40
N SER A 160 16.81 16.18 38.33
CA SER A 160 18.10 16.52 38.93
C SER A 160 18.43 17.94 38.47
N SER A 161 18.32 18.89 39.39
CA SER A 161 18.66 20.29 39.18
C SER A 161 20.17 20.37 39.01
N CYS A 162 20.64 20.06 37.79
CA CYS A 162 21.95 20.50 37.35
C CYS A 162 21.91 22.02 37.46
N LYS A 163 22.67 22.57 38.41
CA LYS A 163 22.89 24.01 38.51
C LYS A 163 23.19 24.50 37.10
N LYS A 164 22.32 25.36 36.55
CA LYS A 164 22.58 26.06 35.29
C LYS A 164 23.75 26.98 35.56
N THR A 165 24.98 26.47 35.49
CA THR A 165 26.10 27.29 35.09
C THR A 165 25.67 27.93 33.77
N GLN A 166 25.70 29.26 33.72
CA GLN A 166 25.39 30.01 32.51
C GLN A 166 26.22 29.41 31.39
N GLN A 167 25.57 28.67 30.49
CA GLN A 167 26.28 28.13 29.35
C GLN A 167 26.71 29.34 28.52
N PRO A 168 28.02 29.50 28.26
CA PRO A 168 28.50 30.62 27.47
C PRO A 168 27.76 30.66 26.14
N SER A 169 27.44 31.87 25.68
CA SER A 169 26.69 32.05 24.45
C SER A 169 27.46 31.42 23.26
N PRO A 170 26.77 30.99 22.19
CA PRO A 170 27.45 30.39 21.04
C PRO A 170 28.50 31.31 20.40
N GLU A 171 28.32 32.63 20.50
CA GLU A 171 29.28 33.63 20.03
C GLU A 171 30.50 33.75 20.96
N GLU A 172 30.28 33.69 22.28
CA GLU A 172 31.37 33.65 23.28
C GLU A 172 32.23 32.40 23.11
N ASN A 173 31.63 31.24 22.86
CA ASN A 173 32.36 29.99 22.61
C ASN A 173 33.23 30.05 21.34
N GLN A 174 32.78 30.78 20.32
CA GLN A 174 33.51 30.92 19.07
C GLN A 174 34.68 31.89 19.21
N LYS A 175 34.47 33.03 19.89
CA LYS A 175 35.54 33.95 20.27
C LYS A 175 36.59 33.28 21.17
N LEU A 176 36.14 32.46 22.13
CA LEU A 176 37.03 31.69 23.00
C LEU A 176 37.83 30.64 22.23
N TYR A 177 37.21 29.95 21.27
CA TYR A 177 37.89 29.00 20.40
C TYR A 177 38.99 29.67 19.57
N GLU A 178 38.72 30.84 18.98
CA GLU A 178 39.70 31.61 18.22
C GLU A 178 40.85 32.13 19.10
N ALA A 179 40.55 32.61 20.31
CA ALA A 179 41.55 33.03 21.29
C ALA A 179 42.46 31.87 21.73
N LEU A 180 41.89 30.68 21.99
CA LEU A 180 42.66 29.47 22.33
C LEU A 180 43.46 28.94 21.14
N LYS A 181 42.93 29.04 19.93
CA LYS A 181 43.67 28.70 18.69
C LYS A 181 44.88 29.61 18.50
N ALA A 182 44.74 30.91 18.76
CA ALA A 182 45.84 31.87 18.73
C ALA A 182 46.89 31.58 19.82
N LYS A 183 46.45 31.32 21.06
CA LYS A 183 47.35 30.92 22.17
C LYS A 183 48.13 29.64 21.91
N LYS A 184 47.52 28.66 21.23
CA LYS A 184 48.19 27.43 20.81
C LYS A 184 49.38 27.71 19.88
N MET A 185 49.29 28.74 19.03
CA MET A 185 50.38 29.14 18.13
C MET A 185 51.50 29.90 18.84
N THR A 186 51.22 30.54 19.99
CA THR A 186 52.22 31.32 20.76
C THR A 186 52.97 30.51 21.82
N GLY A 187 52.72 29.19 21.93
CA GLY A 187 53.49 28.27 22.78
C GLY A 187 53.15 28.29 24.28
N THR A 188 52.26 29.17 24.73
CA THR A 188 51.78 29.26 26.13
C THR A 188 50.48 28.48 26.32
N PHE A 189 50.50 27.19 25.97
CA PHE A 189 49.31 26.33 25.93
C PHE A 189 49.32 25.34 27.10
N THR A 190 48.40 25.50 28.05
CA THR A 190 48.32 24.63 29.23
C THR A 190 47.47 23.38 28.97
N LEU A 191 47.56 22.38 29.86
CA LEU A 191 46.72 21.17 29.79
C LEU A 191 45.22 21.48 29.94
N GLU A 192 44.86 22.53 30.68
CA GLU A 192 43.48 22.98 30.81
C GLU A 192 42.99 23.64 29.51
N ASP A 193 43.82 24.49 28.89
CA ASP A 193 43.55 25.08 27.57
C ASP A 193 43.35 24.00 26.50
N GLU A 194 44.13 22.90 26.55
CA GLU A 194 43.98 21.78 25.62
C GLU A 194 42.63 21.08 25.76
N ARG A 195 42.20 20.81 27.00
CA ARG A 195 40.90 20.19 27.28
C ARG A 195 39.75 21.09 26.83
N GLU A 196 39.84 22.39 27.10
CA GLU A 196 38.83 23.35 26.68
C GLU A 196 38.79 23.52 25.15
N PHE A 197 39.96 23.53 24.50
CA PHE A 197 40.07 23.59 23.05
C PHE A 197 39.45 22.35 22.38
N GLN A 198 39.72 21.15 22.89
CA GLN A 198 39.08 19.92 22.40
C GLN A 198 37.56 19.93 22.62
N ARG A 199 37.08 20.41 23.78
CA ARG A 199 35.64 20.57 24.07
C ARG A 199 34.98 21.49 23.04
N LEU A 200 35.56 22.65 22.79
CA LEU A 200 35.05 23.63 21.82
C LEU A 200 35.09 23.11 20.39
N THR A 201 36.15 22.39 20.00
CA THR A 201 36.27 21.76 18.68
C THR A 201 35.14 20.75 18.43
N ARG A 202 34.86 19.89 19.41
CA ARG A 202 33.74 18.93 19.34
C ARG A 202 32.39 19.64 19.28
N LEU A 203 32.22 20.74 20.02
CA LEU A 203 30.99 21.51 20.02
C LEU A 203 30.73 22.18 18.65
N ILE A 204 31.76 22.82 18.07
CA ILE A 204 31.67 23.48 16.76
C ILE A 204 31.41 22.45 15.66
N SER A 205 32.16 21.34 15.63
CA SER A 205 31.95 20.27 14.66
C SER A 205 30.57 19.64 14.75
N ALA A 206 30.02 19.45 15.96
CA ALA A 206 28.65 18.98 16.15
C ALA A 206 27.61 19.99 15.63
N LYS A 207 27.84 21.30 15.79
CA LYS A 207 26.99 22.36 15.23
C LYS A 207 27.04 22.33 13.69
N GLU A 208 28.22 22.27 13.10
CA GLU A 208 28.39 22.17 11.65
C GLU A 208 27.72 20.92 11.07
N TYR A 209 27.86 19.78 11.75
CA TYR A 209 27.20 18.54 11.35
C TYR A 209 25.68 18.69 11.33
N ARG A 210 25.10 19.30 12.38
CA ARG A 210 23.65 19.58 12.44
C ARG A 210 23.21 20.52 11.31
N GLU A 211 23.98 21.56 11.02
CA GLU A 211 23.68 22.48 9.92
C GLU A 211 23.78 21.82 8.55
N ARG A 212 24.80 20.98 8.31
CA ARG A 212 24.89 20.16 7.08
C ARG A 212 23.69 19.22 6.94
N LYS A 213 23.28 18.56 8.04
CA LYS A 213 22.10 17.69 8.04
C LYS A 213 20.82 18.46 7.72
N LYS A 214 20.63 19.65 8.31
CA LYS A 214 19.48 20.53 7.98
C LYS A 214 19.48 20.94 6.52
N ARG A 215 20.63 21.35 5.96
CA ARG A 215 20.75 21.69 4.53
C ARG A 215 20.43 20.50 3.64
N LYS A 216 20.95 19.30 3.95
CA LYS A 216 20.64 18.07 3.19
C LYS A 216 19.14 17.75 3.24
N LEU A 217 18.51 17.87 4.40
CA LEU A 217 17.06 17.68 4.53
C LEU A 217 16.26 18.69 3.71
N LEU A 218 16.69 19.96 3.66
CA LEU A 218 16.07 20.98 2.83
C LEU A 218 16.18 20.66 1.33
N ILE A 219 17.37 20.23 0.89
CA ILE A 219 17.61 19.82 -0.50
C ILE A 219 16.70 18.64 -0.86
N LEU A 220 16.66 17.59 -0.02
CA LEU A 220 15.79 16.44 -0.24
C LEU A 220 14.31 16.82 -0.28
N LYS A 221 13.87 17.73 0.59
CA LYS A 221 12.49 18.23 0.60
C LYS A 221 12.15 18.99 -0.69
N ASN A 222 13.08 19.77 -1.23
CA ASN A 222 12.88 20.47 -2.50
C ASN A 222 12.87 19.49 -3.68
N GLN A 223 13.75 18.48 -3.69
CA GLN A 223 13.76 17.44 -4.70
C GLN A 223 12.46 16.63 -4.70
N HIS A 224 11.98 16.23 -3.52
CA HIS A 224 10.69 15.55 -3.40
C HIS A 224 9.54 16.38 -3.98
N LYS A 225 9.49 17.69 -3.68
CA LYS A 225 8.47 18.57 -4.25
C LYS A 225 8.56 18.70 -5.77
N ALA A 226 9.76 18.75 -6.33
CA ALA A 226 9.96 18.80 -7.77
C ALA A 226 9.48 17.51 -8.44
N LEU A 227 9.87 16.35 -7.90
CA LEU A 227 9.43 15.04 -8.39
C LEU A 227 7.91 14.84 -8.24
N GLU A 228 7.31 15.35 -7.16
CA GLU A 228 5.86 15.31 -6.98
C GLU A 228 5.13 16.18 -8.01
N ALA A 229 5.71 17.31 -8.43
CA ALA A 229 5.15 18.13 -9.50
C ALA A 229 5.27 17.42 -10.87
N GLU A 230 6.45 16.87 -11.17
CA GLU A 230 6.69 16.10 -12.41
C GLU A 230 5.77 14.88 -12.52
N ASN A 231 5.59 14.12 -11.43
CA ASN A 231 4.64 13.00 -11.41
C ASN A 231 3.20 13.44 -11.68
N LYS A 232 2.79 14.62 -11.19
CA LYS A 232 1.45 15.15 -11.48
C LYS A 232 1.30 15.56 -12.94
N GLU A 233 2.34 16.13 -13.54
CA GLU A 233 2.36 16.47 -14.97
C GLU A 233 2.27 15.20 -15.84
N LEU A 234 3.08 14.18 -15.53
CA LEU A 234 3.05 12.90 -16.24
C LEU A 234 1.71 12.18 -16.08
N ALA A 235 1.11 12.21 -14.88
CA ALA A 235 -0.21 11.62 -14.67
C ALA A 235 -1.29 12.30 -15.54
N LEU A 236 -1.23 13.63 -15.69
CA LEU A 236 -2.14 14.36 -16.58
C LEU A 236 -1.91 14.01 -18.05
N GLU A 237 -0.65 13.87 -18.48
CA GLU A 237 -0.31 13.44 -19.85
C GLU A 237 -0.82 12.02 -20.13
N CYS A 238 -0.67 11.08 -19.18
CA CYS A 238 -1.23 9.75 -19.30
C CYS A 238 -2.75 9.77 -19.46
N ILE A 239 -3.46 10.58 -18.68
CA ILE A 239 -4.92 10.73 -18.81
C ILE A 239 -5.28 11.28 -20.20
N GLN A 240 -4.56 12.30 -20.68
CA GLN A 240 -4.79 12.86 -22.01
C GLN A 240 -4.60 11.80 -23.10
N LEU A 241 -3.48 11.08 -23.09
CA LEU A 241 -3.21 10.03 -24.07
C LEU A 241 -4.20 8.86 -24.00
N GLN A 242 -4.68 8.52 -22.80
CA GLN A 242 -5.75 7.52 -22.64
C GLN A 242 -7.07 8.01 -23.25
N THR A 243 -7.43 9.28 -23.04
CA THR A 243 -8.64 9.86 -23.66
C THR A 243 -8.53 9.93 -25.17
N GLU A 244 -7.38 10.34 -25.72
CA GLU A 244 -7.13 10.37 -27.16
C GLU A 244 -7.19 8.97 -27.78
N ASN A 245 -6.53 7.98 -27.17
CA ASN A 245 -6.61 6.60 -27.62
C ASN A 245 -8.05 6.06 -27.60
N ARG A 246 -8.82 6.39 -26.56
CA ARG A 246 -10.22 5.98 -26.48
C ARG A 246 -11.05 6.59 -27.60
N VAL A 247 -10.88 7.89 -27.88
CA VAL A 247 -11.60 8.56 -28.97
C VAL A 247 -11.23 7.94 -30.31
N LEU A 248 -9.94 7.71 -30.57
CA LEU A 248 -9.48 7.05 -31.80
C LEU A 248 -10.04 5.63 -31.94
N GLN A 249 -10.19 4.90 -30.82
CA GLN A 249 -10.78 3.57 -30.82
C GLN A 249 -12.29 3.61 -31.11
N GLU A 250 -13.02 4.57 -30.53
CA GLU A 250 -14.43 4.80 -30.84
C GLU A 250 -14.64 5.21 -32.32
N GLU A 251 -13.75 6.04 -32.88
CA GLU A 251 -13.74 6.40 -34.30
C GLU A 251 -13.47 5.18 -35.21
N LEU A 252 -12.48 4.36 -34.85
CA LEU A 252 -12.18 3.12 -35.59
C LEU A 252 -13.34 2.12 -35.55
N ASP A 253 -14.02 1.98 -34.41
CA ASP A 253 -15.19 1.11 -34.28
C ASP A 253 -16.38 1.64 -35.09
N ALA A 254 -16.58 2.96 -35.13
CA ALA A 254 -17.60 3.57 -35.97
C ALA A 254 -17.36 3.33 -37.46
N ASP A 255 -16.11 3.52 -37.92
CA ASP A 255 -15.69 3.23 -39.30
C ASP A 255 -15.88 1.74 -39.63
N ARG A 256 -15.53 0.85 -38.70
CA ARG A 256 -15.74 -0.59 -38.86
C ARG A 256 -17.22 -0.93 -39.04
N ILE A 257 -18.10 -0.42 -38.19
CA ILE A 257 -19.55 -0.65 -38.27
C ILE A 257 -20.09 -0.13 -39.61
N MET A 258 -19.63 1.05 -40.05
CA MET A 258 -20.00 1.61 -41.35
C MET A 258 -19.58 0.68 -42.50
N LEU A 259 -18.34 0.18 -42.49
CA LEU A 259 -17.83 -0.75 -43.50
C LEU A 259 -18.60 -2.08 -43.51
N GLU A 260 -18.88 -2.66 -42.33
CA GLU A 260 -19.67 -3.88 -42.19
C GLU A 260 -21.11 -3.69 -42.70
N SER A 261 -21.71 -2.51 -42.46
CA SER A 261 -23.03 -2.16 -42.98
C SER A 261 -23.04 -2.09 -44.51
N ILE A 262 -22.04 -1.44 -45.12
CA ILE A 262 -21.91 -1.36 -46.59
C ILE A 262 -21.73 -2.77 -47.17
N ALA A 263 -20.86 -3.59 -46.58
CA ALA A 263 -20.66 -4.97 -47.02
C ALA A 263 -21.94 -5.80 -46.94
N SER A 264 -22.67 -5.69 -45.83
CA SER A 264 -23.96 -6.37 -45.60
C SER A 264 -25.02 -5.95 -46.61
N GLU A 265 -25.07 -4.66 -46.96
CA GLU A 265 -26.02 -4.17 -47.96
C GLU A 265 -25.71 -4.71 -49.36
N ILE A 266 -24.43 -4.79 -49.75
CA ILE A 266 -24.02 -5.42 -51.01
C ILE A 266 -24.39 -6.90 -51.03
N ILE A 267 -24.09 -7.66 -49.95
CA ILE A 267 -24.50 -9.07 -49.82
C ILE A 267 -26.01 -9.22 -49.95
N ARG A 268 -26.78 -8.33 -49.31
CA ARG A 268 -28.25 -8.34 -49.42
C ARG A 268 -28.69 -8.16 -50.87
N LYS A 269 -28.14 -7.18 -51.61
CA LYS A 269 -28.44 -6.99 -53.03
C LYS A 269 -28.15 -8.27 -53.84
N ILE A 270 -27.03 -8.96 -53.58
CA ILE A 270 -26.67 -10.24 -54.24
C ILE A 270 -27.76 -11.26 -53.97
N SER A 271 -28.12 -11.46 -52.70
CA SER A 271 -29.09 -12.47 -52.27
C SER A 271 -30.50 -12.25 -52.83
N THR A 272 -30.88 -10.98 -53.04
CA THR A 272 -32.18 -10.61 -53.60
C THR A 272 -32.22 -10.63 -55.14
N GLY A 273 -31.12 -10.96 -55.81
CA GLY A 273 -31.02 -11.01 -57.27
C GLY A 273 -31.05 -9.64 -57.95
N GLN A 274 -30.72 -8.57 -57.23
CA GLN A 274 -30.57 -7.24 -57.83
C GLN A 274 -29.30 -7.19 -58.68
N ASN A 275 -29.33 -6.43 -59.79
CA ASN A 275 -28.14 -6.21 -60.61
C ASN A 275 -27.12 -5.38 -59.83
N ILE A 276 -25.89 -5.88 -59.73
CA ILE A 276 -24.80 -5.24 -59.00
C ILE A 276 -23.76 -4.80 -60.01
N SER A 277 -23.31 -3.56 -59.85
CA SER A 277 -22.25 -3.00 -60.69
C SER A 277 -20.90 -3.65 -60.39
N GLN A 278 -20.01 -3.69 -61.38
CA GLN A 278 -18.64 -4.19 -61.20
C GLN A 278 -17.86 -3.37 -60.15
N THR A 279 -18.22 -2.10 -59.97
CA THR A 279 -17.68 -1.20 -58.96
C THR A 279 -18.12 -1.56 -57.54
N GLU A 280 -19.37 -1.98 -57.33
CA GLU A 280 -19.85 -2.44 -56.01
C GLU A 280 -19.18 -3.76 -55.61
N LEU A 281 -18.95 -4.67 -56.56
CA LEU A 281 -18.20 -5.90 -56.32
C LEU A 281 -16.74 -5.66 -55.91
N LEU A 282 -16.05 -4.74 -56.59
CA LEU A 282 -14.69 -4.32 -56.23
C LEU A 282 -14.64 -3.63 -54.86
N MET A 283 -15.65 -2.81 -54.55
CA MET A 283 -15.77 -2.16 -53.25
C MET A 283 -15.93 -3.19 -52.14
N TYR A 284 -16.81 -4.18 -52.33
CA TYR A 284 -17.00 -5.28 -51.37
C TYR A 284 -15.69 -6.04 -51.11
N GLN A 285 -14.95 -6.42 -52.15
CA GLN A 285 -13.66 -7.10 -52.00
C GLN A 285 -12.66 -6.28 -51.18
N LYS A 286 -12.54 -4.98 -51.45
CA LYS A 286 -11.65 -4.08 -50.69
C LYS A 286 -12.09 -3.92 -49.23
N ILE A 287 -13.40 -3.82 -48.98
CA ILE A 287 -13.93 -3.76 -47.62
C ILE A 287 -13.58 -5.04 -46.86
N GLN A 288 -13.76 -6.20 -47.49
CA GLN A 288 -13.38 -7.49 -46.91
C GLN A 288 -11.91 -7.54 -46.52
N GLU A 289 -11.01 -7.14 -47.43
CA GLU A 289 -9.56 -7.09 -47.18
C GLU A 289 -9.23 -6.16 -46.00
N VAL A 290 -9.88 -5.01 -45.90
CA VAL A 290 -9.67 -4.06 -44.79
C VAL A 290 -10.16 -4.64 -43.46
N LEU A 291 -11.35 -5.25 -43.43
CA LEU A 291 -11.91 -5.88 -42.24
C LEU A 291 -11.08 -7.09 -41.77
N ASP A 292 -10.60 -7.91 -42.69
CA ASP A 292 -9.72 -9.05 -42.38
C ASP A 292 -8.38 -8.57 -41.80
N ASN A 293 -7.82 -7.47 -42.33
CA ASN A 293 -6.62 -6.86 -41.79
C ASN A 293 -6.83 -6.24 -40.39
N LEU A 294 -8.00 -5.64 -40.13
CA LEU A 294 -8.36 -5.10 -38.80
C LEU A 294 -8.54 -6.22 -37.76
N ASN A 295 -9.18 -7.33 -38.14
CA ASN A 295 -9.36 -8.50 -37.27
C ASN A 295 -8.04 -9.23 -36.95
N ASN A 296 -7.07 -9.22 -37.87
CA ASN A 296 -5.76 -9.82 -37.64
C ASN A 296 -4.83 -8.96 -36.76
N LYS A 297 -5.04 -7.64 -36.69
CA LYS A 297 -4.23 -6.73 -35.87
C LYS A 297 -4.71 -6.62 -34.42
N THR A 298 -6.02 -6.72 -34.17
CA THR A 298 -6.59 -6.70 -32.80
C THR A 298 -6.15 -7.89 -31.94
N ALA A 299 -5.60 -8.96 -32.55
CA ALA A 299 -5.04 -10.11 -31.83
C ALA A 299 -3.65 -9.86 -31.20
N PHE A 300 -2.97 -8.75 -31.51
CA PHE A 300 -1.56 -8.53 -31.13
C PHE A 300 -1.29 -7.38 -30.15
N GLU A 301 -2.27 -6.54 -29.83
CA GLU A 301 -2.05 -5.38 -28.96
C GLU A 301 -3.19 -5.21 -27.95
N GLN A 302 -3.21 -6.05 -26.91
CA GLN A 302 -3.68 -5.55 -25.62
C GLN A 302 -2.53 -4.73 -25.02
N PRO A 303 -2.64 -3.41 -24.91
CA PRO A 303 -1.64 -2.66 -24.17
C PRO A 303 -1.63 -3.18 -22.72
N PRO A 304 -0.46 -3.32 -22.08
CA PRO A 304 -0.41 -3.59 -20.65
C PRO A 304 -1.21 -2.52 -19.93
N SER A 305 -2.21 -2.94 -19.17
CA SER A 305 -3.00 -2.08 -18.30
C SER A 305 -2.08 -1.44 -17.25
N PHE A 306 -1.52 -0.27 -17.56
CA PHE A 306 -0.92 0.58 -16.54
C PHE A 306 -2.06 1.24 -15.76
N LEU A 307 -2.44 0.58 -14.66
CA LEU A 307 -3.28 1.13 -13.62
C LEU A 307 -2.52 2.29 -12.97
N PHE A 308 -3.04 3.51 -13.13
CA PHE A 308 -2.80 4.63 -12.22
C PHE A 308 -4.03 4.83 -11.35
#